data_AF-A0A7I7RD69-F1
#
_entry.id   AF-A0A7I7RD69-F1
#
_cell.length_a   1.000
_cell.length_b   1.000
_cell.length_c   1.000
_cell.angle_alpha   90.00
_cell.angle_beta   90.00
_cell.angle_gamma   90.00
#
_symmetry.space_group_name_H-M   'P 1'
#
loop_
_entity.id
_entity.type
_entity.pdbx_description
1 polymer ?
#
loop_
_entity_poly.entity_id
_entity_poly.type
_entity_poly.pdbx_seq_one_letter_code
_entity_poly.pdbx_strand_id
1 'polypeptide(L)' 'MNLPDDADARSELGRILRYWDGAMKDLDDLEPGDRQDVYDSAYNRVGSWTVSAGGE' A
#
# COMPACT_ATOMS: atom_id res chain seq x y z
N MET A 1 -10.37 10.86 2.85
CA MET A 1 -10.37 10.19 4.17
C MET A 1 -9.46 11.00 5.06
N ASN A 2 -10.00 11.60 6.13
CA ASN A 2 -9.21 12.42 7.04
C ASN A 2 -8.64 11.50 8.12
N LEU A 3 -7.38 11.09 7.97
CA LEU A 3 -6.67 10.35 9.02
C LEU A 3 -6.36 11.35 10.15
N PRO A 4 -6.57 11.00 11.43
CA PRO A 4 -6.26 11.91 12.53
C PRO A 4 -4.77 12.30 12.54
N ASP A 5 -4.47 13.59 12.75
CA ASP A 5 -3.14 14.10 13.16
C ASP A 5 -2.76 13.43 14.50
N ASP A 6 -1.56 12.99 14.81
CA ASP A 6 -0.23 13.04 14.20
C ASP A 6 0.57 11.85 14.77
N ALA A 7 1.63 11.41 14.09
CA ALA A 7 2.50 10.27 14.43
C ALA A 7 1.89 8.86 14.32
N ASP A 8 0.70 8.61 14.86
CA ASP A 8 0.12 7.26 14.90
C ASP A 8 -0.27 6.78 13.49
N ALA A 9 -1.01 7.60 12.73
CA ALA A 9 -1.40 7.28 11.35
C ALA A 9 -0.19 7.12 10.40
N ARG A 10 0.89 7.90 10.59
CA ARG A 10 2.11 7.77 9.78
C ARG A 10 2.90 6.51 10.14
N SER A 11 2.93 6.15 11.43
CA SER A 11 3.55 4.93 11.93
C SER A 11 2.77 3.68 11.48
N GLU A 12 1.45 3.70 11.60
CA GLU A 12 0.51 2.68 11.12
C GLU A 12 0.69 2.46 9.61
N LEU A 13 0.68 3.54 8.82
CA LEU A 13 0.94 3.48 7.38
C LEU A 13 2.33 2.89 7.07
N GLY A 14 3.36 3.33 7.78
CA GLY A 14 4.71 2.79 7.65
C GLY A 14 4.80 1.29 7.98
N ARG A 15 4.02 0.81 8.96
CA ARG A 15 3.92 -0.62 9.31
C ARG A 15 3.22 -1.41 8.20
N ILE A 16 2.11 -0.89 7.69
CA ILE A 16 1.34 -1.51 6.60
C ILE A 16 2.21 -1.66 5.35
N LEU A 17 2.89 -0.58 4.94
CA LEU A 17 3.77 -0.59 3.75
C LEU A 17 4.94 -1.56 3.89
N ARG A 18 5.52 -1.71 5.10
CA ARG A 18 6.63 -2.64 5.36
C ARG A 18 6.20 -4.11 5.34
N TYR A 19 4.97 -4.40 5.77
CA TYR A 19 4.39 -5.74 5.63
C TYR A 19 4.10 -6.07 4.17
N TRP A 20 3.60 -5.08 3.45
CA TRP A 20 3.34 -5.16 2.02
C TRP A 20 4.57 -5.42 1.17
N ASP A 21 5.72 -4.82 1.49
CA ASP A 21 7.01 -5.17 0.86
C ASP A 21 7.31 -6.68 0.96
N GLY A 22 6.94 -7.31 2.07
CA GLY A 22 7.03 -8.75 2.23
C GLY A 22 6.12 -9.51 1.26
N ALA A 23 4.85 -9.11 1.17
CA ALA A 23 3.87 -9.72 0.27
C ALA A 23 4.16 -9.48 -1.22
N MET A 24 4.80 -8.36 -1.56
CA MET A 24 5.21 -8.03 -2.94
C MET A 24 6.29 -8.97 -3.47
N LYS A 25 7.06 -9.65 -2.61
CA LYS A 25 8.06 -10.66 -3.03
C LYS A 25 7.44 -11.89 -3.68
N ASP A 26 6.15 -12.12 -3.44
CA ASP A 26 5.38 -13.21 -4.02
C ASP A 26 4.64 -12.78 -5.32
N LEU A 27 4.81 -11.53 -5.76
CA LEU A 27 4.31 -11.07 -7.06
C LEU A 27 5.38 -11.36 -8.12
N ASP A 28 5.26 -12.52 -8.78
CA ASP A 28 6.23 -12.98 -9.77
C ASP A 28 6.32 -12.08 -11.01
N ASP A 29 5.20 -11.51 -11.48
CA ASP A 29 5.15 -10.53 -12.58
C ASP A 29 4.26 -9.34 -12.19
N LEU A 30 4.83 -8.14 -12.24
CA LEU A 30 4.12 -6.87 -12.07
C LEU A 30 3.88 -6.24 -13.45
N GLU A 31 2.63 -6.21 -13.89
CA GLU A 31 2.23 -5.68 -15.19
C GLU A 31 1.67 -4.25 -15.05
N PRO A 32 1.89 -3.35 -16.03
CA PRO A 32 1.22 -2.06 -16.06
C PRO A 32 -0.30 -2.19 -15.96
N GLY A 33 -0.89 -1.47 -15.01
CA GLY A 33 -2.32 -1.56 -14.70
C GLY A 33 -2.65 -2.44 -13.50
N ASP A 34 -1.70 -3.24 -13.00
CA ASP A 34 -1.85 -3.91 -11.73
C ASP A 34 -2.13 -2.90 -10.62
N ARG A 35 -3.01 -3.28 -9.70
CA ARG A 35 -3.45 -2.45 -8.59
C ARG A 35 -4.04 -3.32 -7.51
N GLN A 36 -3.85 -2.91 -6.27
CA GLN A 36 -4.63 -3.45 -5.16
C GLN A 36 -4.89 -2.35 -4.13
N ASP A 37 -5.99 -2.52 -3.39
CA ASP A 37 -6.31 -1.68 -2.27
C ASP A 37 -5.43 -2.03 -1.06
N VAL A 38 -5.06 -1.01 -0.30
CA VAL A 38 -4.26 -1.14 0.93
C VAL A 38 -5.20 -1.01 2.12
N TYR A 39 -5.08 -1.92 3.08
CA TYR A 39 -5.91 -2.00 4.28
C TYR A 39 -5.07 -1.89 5.55
N ASP A 40 -5.64 -1.33 6.61
CA ASP A 40 -5.08 -1.39 7.95
C ASP A 40 -5.34 -2.74 8.63
N SER A 41 -4.87 -2.88 9.86
CA SER A 41 -5.03 -4.12 10.63
C SER A 41 -6.46 -4.40 11.10
N ALA A 42 -7.35 -3.42 11.04
CA ALA A 42 -8.79 -3.56 11.28
C ALA A 42 -9.58 -3.74 9.98
N TYR A 43 -8.90 -4.00 8.86
CA TYR A 43 -9.49 -4.17 7.52
C TYR A 43 -10.18 -2.92 6.96
N ASN A 44 -9.82 -1.72 7.43
CA ASN A 44 -10.29 -0.49 6.79
C ASN A 44 -9.39 -0.15 5.60
N ARG A 45 -10.00 0.24 4.47
CA ARG A 45 -9.25 0.70 3.29
C ARG A 45 -8.58 2.03 3.59
N VAL A 46 -7.25 2.06 3.54
CA VAL A 46 -6.44 3.27 3.77
C VAL A 46 -5.82 3.85 2.50
N GLY A 47 -5.81 3.09 1.40
CA GLY A 47 -5.25 3.56 0.13
C GLY A 47 -5.33 2.52 -0.98
N SER A 48 -4.54 2.74 -2.02
CA SER A 48 -4.31 1.81 -3.12
C SER A 48 -2.99 2.16 -3.80
N TRP A 49 -2.37 1.19 -4.45
CA TRP A 49 -1.23 1.41 -5.35
C TRP A 49 -1.61 0.93 -6.76
N THR A 50 -0.81 1.33 -7.73
CA THR A 50 -0.90 0.80 -9.10
C THR A 50 0.48 0.75 -9.75
N VAL A 51 0.73 -0.26 -10.57
CA VAL A 51 1.89 -0.28 -11.48
C VAL A 51 1.55 0.61 -12.66
N SER A 52 2.39 1.61 -12.90
CA SER A 52 2.36 2.36 -14.15
C SER A 52 3.41 1.78 -15.08
N ALA A 53 3.14 1.75 -16.39
CA ALA A 53 4.22 1.56 -17.35
C ALA A 53 5.24 2.68 -17.10
N GLY A 54 6.50 2.31 -16.88
CA GLY A 54 7.56 3.31 -16.71
C GLY A 54 7.58 4.23 -17.92
N GLY A 55 7.21 5.49 -17.72
CA GLY A 55 7.47 6.53 -18.70
C GLY A 55 8.97 6.81 -18.71
N GLU A 56 9.55 6.92 -19.90
CA GLU A 56 10.91 7.42 -20.14
C GLU A 56 11.16 8.77 -19.44
#